data_AF-A0A1W9QY81-F1
#
_entry.id   AF-A0A1W9QY81-F1
#
_cell.length_a   1.000
_cell.length_b   1.000
_cell.length_c   1.000
_cell.angle_alpha   90.00
_cell.angle_beta   90.00
_cell.angle_gamma   90.00
#
_symmetry.space_group_name_H-M   'P 1'
#
loop_
_entity.id
_entity.type
_entity.pdbx_description
1 polymer ?
#
loop_
_entity_poly.entity_id
_entity_poly.type
_entity_poly.pdbx_seq_one_letter_code
_entity_poly.pdbx_strand_id
1 'polypeptide(L)' 'MIIEHTSDQILFRISANVDNFGIQRILDYIEYLELTPKSGANQKDADDLADELNRNWWQENRDCFIQ' A
#
# COMPACT_ATOMS: atom_id res chain seq x y z
N MET A 1 4.46 22.62 -2.27
CA MET A 1 4.40 21.44 -1.38
C MET A 1 5.07 21.85 -0.09
N ILE A 2 4.33 21.85 1.02
CA ILE A 2 4.86 22.22 2.34
C ILE A 2 4.61 21.02 3.25
N ILE A 3 5.67 20.59 3.96
CA ILE A 3 5.60 19.56 4.98
C ILE A 3 5.91 20.25 6.30
N GLU A 4 4.95 20.24 7.21
CA GLU A 4 5.12 20.78 8.57
C GLU A 4 5.09 19.64 9.57
N HIS A 5 6.09 19.60 10.44
CA HIS A 5 6.10 18.71 11.59
C HIS A 5 5.63 19.49 12.81
N THR A 6 4.60 18.97 13.45
CA THR A 6 4.15 19.44 14.77
C THR A 6 4.52 18.40 15.82
N SER A 7 4.20 18.66 17.09
CA SER A 7 4.49 17.74 18.19
C SER A 7 3.78 16.38 18.07
N ASP A 8 2.66 16.33 17.36
CA ASP A 8 1.72 15.21 17.34
C ASP A 8 1.33 14.75 15.92
N GLN A 9 1.53 15.58 14.89
CA GLN A 9 1.11 15.28 13.53
C GLN A 9 2.06 15.85 12.47
N ILE A 10 1.98 15.28 11.26
CA ILE A 10 2.65 15.79 10.06
C ILE A 10 1.59 16.36 9.12
N LEU A 11 1.68 17.64 8.80
CA LEU A 11 0.74 18.32 7.91
C LEU A 11 1.34 18.42 6.50
N PHE A 12 0.68 17.79 5.53
CA PHE A 12 1.03 17.86 4.11
C PHE A 12 0.12 18.85 3.39
N ARG A 13 0.68 19.93 2.84
CA ARG A 13 -0.03 20.84 1.92
C ARG A 13 0.41 20.60 0.48
N ILE A 14 -0.51 20.05 -0.31
CA ILE A 14 -0.35 19.77 -1.75
C ILE A 14 -1.28 20.65 -2.57
N SER A 15 -0.96 20.84 -3.85
CA SER A 15 -1.82 21.60 -4.77
C SER A 15 -3.11 20.83 -5.03
N ALA A 16 -4.25 21.54 -5.12
CA ALA A 16 -5.54 20.93 -5.43
C ALA A 16 -5.63 20.32 -6.84
N ASN A 17 -4.65 20.60 -7.71
CA ASN A 17 -4.59 20.08 -9.09
C ASN A 17 -3.83 18.75 -9.20
N VAL A 18 -3.44 18.13 -8.09
CA VAL A 18 -2.77 16.83 -8.10
C VAL A 18 -3.82 15.72 -8.26
N ASP A 19 -3.49 14.69 -9.04
CA ASP A 19 -4.37 13.55 -9.28
C ASP A 19 -4.74 12.82 -7.98
N ASN A 20 -6.04 12.63 -7.78
CA ASN A 20 -6.60 12.00 -6.58
C ASN A 20 -6.17 10.53 -6.45
N PHE A 21 -5.97 9.83 -7.57
CA PHE A 21 -5.58 8.41 -7.54
C PHE A 21 -4.16 8.24 -6.98
N GLY A 22 -3.22 9.09 -7.42
CA GLY A 22 -1.87 9.12 -6.86
C GLY A 22 -1.83 9.46 -5.36
N ILE A 23 -2.65 10.42 -4.92
CA ILE A 23 -2.71 10.82 -3.50
C ILE A 23 -3.25 9.69 -2.63
N GLN A 24 -4.34 9.03 -3.07
CA GLN A 24 -4.94 7.94 -2.30
C GLN A 24 -3.91 6.83 -2.02
N ARG A 25 -3.10 6.46 -3.02
CA ARG A 25 -2.08 5.42 -2.86
C ARG A 25 -1.01 5.78 -1.83
N ILE A 26 -0.66 7.07 -1.71
CA ILE A 26 0.29 7.54 -0.70
C ILE A 26 -0.36 7.49 0.69
N LEU A 27 -1.63 7.89 0.81
CA LEU A 27 -2.37 7.81 2.06
C LEU A 27 -2.49 6.37 2.55
N ASP A 28 -2.85 5.43 1.66
CA ASP A 28 -2.97 4.01 1.99
C ASP A 28 -1.62 3.44 2.49
N TYR A 29 -0.49 3.88 1.91
CA TYR A 29 0.84 3.48 2.36
C TYR A 29 1.22 4.07 3.73
N ILE A 30 0.87 5.33 4.00
CA ILE A 30 1.09 5.95 5.31
C ILE A 30 0.26 5.22 6.37
N GLU A 31 -1.02 4.95 6.08
CA GLU A 31 -1.90 4.18 6.97
C GLU A 31 -1.34 2.79 7.25
N TYR A 32 -0.82 2.10 6.23
CA TYR A 32 -0.11 0.83 6.41
C TYR A 32 1.07 0.97 7.40
N LEU A 33 1.90 2.00 7.27
CA LEU A 33 3.04 2.23 8.18
C LEU A 33 2.60 2.59 9.61
N GLU A 34 1.47 3.27 9.78
CA GLU A 34 0.89 3.61 11.08
C GLU A 34 0.24 2.41 11.79
N LEU A 35 -0.32 1.47 11.03
CA LEU A 35 -0.95 0.26 11.55
C LEU A 35 0.05 -0.88 11.83
N THR A 36 1.18 -0.89 11.13
CA THR A 36 2.22 -1.92 11.26
C THR A 36 3.45 -1.61 12.13
N PRO A 37 3.55 -0.53 12.94
CA PRO A 37 4.80 -0.20 13.64
C PRO A 37 5.17 -1.21 14.74
N LYS A 38 4.23 -2.07 15.14
CA LYS A 38 4.45 -3.21 16.06
C LYS A 38 4.37 -4.57 15.35
N SER A 39 4.12 -4.58 14.05
CA SER A 39 4.12 -5.80 13.26
C SER A 39 5.54 -6.35 13.24
N GLY A 40 5.73 -7.57 13.74
CA GLY A 40 6.97 -8.31 13.55
C GLY A 40 7.14 -8.85 12.13
N ALA A 41 6.10 -8.72 11.30
CA ALA A 41 6.14 -9.12 9.90
C ALA A 41 6.91 -8.07 9.10
N ASN A 42 7.84 -8.54 8.29
CA ASN A 42 8.65 -7.70 7.41
C ASN A 42 8.07 -7.72 5.98
N GLN A 43 8.61 -6.88 5.09
CA GLN A 43 8.15 -6.79 3.70
C GLN A 43 8.17 -8.15 2.98
N LYS A 44 9.15 -9.00 3.28
CA LYS A 44 9.26 -10.33 2.68
C LYS A 44 8.06 -11.22 3.07
N ASP A 45 7.54 -11.10 4.28
CA ASP A 45 6.36 -11.88 4.71
C ASP A 45 5.11 -11.45 3.94
N ALA A 46 4.98 -10.15 3.63
CA ALA A 46 3.90 -9.63 2.80
C ALA A 46 4.05 -10.06 1.33
N ASP A 47 5.28 -10.02 0.80
CA ASP A 47 5.59 -10.44 -0.57
C ASP A 47 5.36 -11.96 -0.74
N ASP A 48 5.83 -12.78 0.21
CA ASP A 48 5.62 -14.23 0.21
C ASP A 48 4.13 -14.59 0.21
N LEU A 49 3.32 -13.87 1.00
CA LEU A 49 1.87 -14.03 1.05
C LEU A 49 1.20 -13.62 -0.27
N ALA A 50 1.60 -12.48 -0.85
CA ALA A 50 1.05 -12.01 -2.13
C ALA A 50 1.38 -13.00 -3.26
N ASP A 51 2.61 -13.50 -3.28
CA ASP A 51 3.07 -14.51 -4.22
C ASP A 51 2.32 -15.83 -4.08
N GLU A 52 2.05 -16.28 -2.84
CA GLU A 52 1.25 -17.48 -2.58
C GLU A 52 -0.19 -17.31 -3.08
N LEU A 53 -0.85 -16.19 -2.72
CA LEU A 53 -2.21 -15.89 -3.16
C LEU A 53 -2.31 -15.83 -4.68
N ASN A 54 -1.37 -15.15 -5.34
CA ASN A 54 -1.34 -15.05 -6.80
C ASN A 54 -1.14 -16.42 -7.46
N ARG A 55 -0.26 -17.27 -6.92
CA ARG A 55 -0.08 -18.65 -7.42
C ARG A 55 -1.35 -19.46 -7.27
N ASN A 56 -1.98 -19.43 -6.09
CA ASN A 56 -3.20 -20.19 -5.81
C ASN A 56 -4.34 -19.72 -6.73
N TRP A 57 -4.55 -18.41 -6.81
CA TRP A 57 -5.56 -17.82 -7.70
C TRP A 57 -5.31 -18.21 -9.16
N TRP A 58 -4.07 -18.13 -9.64
CA TRP A 58 -3.73 -18.53 -11.00
C TRP A 58 -3.97 -20.02 -11.25
N GLN A 59 -3.60 -20.90 -10.33
CA GLN A 59 -3.86 -22.34 -10.47
C GLN A 59 -5.35 -22.66 -10.60
N GLU A 60 -6.18 -21.97 -9.83
CA GLU A 60 -7.64 -22.17 -9.85
C GLU A 60 -8.31 -21.55 -11.08
N ASN A 61 -7.75 -20.47 -11.64
CA ASN A 61 -8.44 -19.65 -12.64
C ASN A 61 -7.79 -19.66 -14.04
N ARG A 62 -6.59 -20.23 -14.22
CA ARG A 62 -5.86 -20.19 -15.50
C ARG A 62 -6.62 -20.80 -16.67
N ASP A 63 -7.50 -21.77 -16.43
CA ASP A 63 -8.26 -22.46 -17.48
C ASP A 63 -9.26 -21.49 -18.17
N CYS A 64 -9.60 -20.38 -17.52
CA CYS A 64 -10.39 -19.30 -18.11
C CYS A 64 -9.57 -18.39 -19.06
N PHE A 65 -8.24 -18.47 -19.03
CA PHE A 65 -7.34 -17.53 -19.70
C PHE A 65 -6.42 -18.18 -20.74
N ILE A 66 -6.17 -19.49 -20.65
CA ILE A 66 -5.29 -20.22 -21.57
C ILE A 66 -6.15 -21.22 -22.35
N GLN A 67 -6.24 -21.04 -23.67
CA GLN A 67 -6.88 -21.97 -24.62
C GLN A 67 -5.85 -22.91 -25.23
#